data_AF-A0A3A9FK24-F1
#
_entry.id   AF-A0A3A9FK24-F1
#
_cell.length_a   1.000
_cell.length_b   1.000
_cell.length_c   1.000
_cell.angle_alpha   90.00
_cell.angle_beta   90.00
_cell.angle_gamma   90.00
#
_symmetry.space_group_name_H-M   'P 1'
#
loop_
_entity.id
_entity.type
_entity.pdbx_description
1 polymer ?
#
loop_
_entity_poly.entity_id
_entity_poly.type
_entity_poly.pdbx_seq_one_letter_code
_entity_poly.pdbx_strand_id
1 'polypeptide(L)'
;MAKKKLLIIAGHGEGDPGACSIWGQEADYTRELATMVKKSIGNKMSVTMYDQKKNCYAQSKRGNVPEYAKYDMTLEIHFNAKGKKDPYGDGHFTGVGGYIHPDNAGKKVARAIIDRVVALGFKEWMLGTSTGLLNLNNAQRQGAKYFLLETAFVDDGDDMNFYCNHVDAFAKAIAQGVMDGLGMDSSAGDVPKKEYWRVRKSWEDTKSQKYAMETKEAAILVCPAGYSVFDPSGNCVYLKEAYGTQAQAFEGCAEEEYIEAVGTMYTEDERKNGILACVSLAQSILESGYGQTDLAQIGNNMHGMKCNLSGNTWSGTTWNGESFYEKLSSEVENGQEVMRRSQFRCYECIEDSIADHAAYLLNAANGKKRRFEGIQGEKDYRKAIQIIKAGGYATDPEYVNKICNIIERWNLMRFNVRNSELDQKLEIPEQKPDTPDQKPETSDQGGQEENRQVLYGIFTDADILSILSEPQKSGKVVGYIQEPEGKKKEYHIVEEQNGYGKLLSEAGWVDLAHVKKWMYAVQTTCNMLNIRKKASLDSPVVGTISEPEGRKVSYHIDKEKNGFGHLLSGAGWVSLEYIEKV
;
A
#
# COMPACT_ATOMS: atom_id res chain seq x y z
N MET A 1 41.92 34.12 -20.19
CA MET A 1 41.53 33.87 -18.78
C MET A 1 42.21 32.60 -18.30
N ALA A 2 42.52 32.49 -17.00
CA ALA A 2 43.03 31.24 -16.43
C ALA A 2 41.95 30.14 -16.55
N LYS A 3 42.35 28.94 -16.98
CA LYS A 3 41.42 27.80 -17.06
C LYS A 3 40.96 27.40 -15.66
N LYS A 4 39.66 27.12 -15.52
CA LYS A 4 39.11 26.49 -14.31
C LYS A 4 39.82 25.17 -14.03
N LYS A 5 40.06 24.86 -12.76
CA LYS A 5 40.80 23.68 -12.30
C LYS A 5 39.85 22.64 -11.71
N LEU A 6 39.94 21.40 -12.17
CA LEU A 6 39.16 20.27 -11.69
C LEU A 6 40.09 19.19 -11.16
N LEU A 7 39.82 18.70 -9.95
CA LEU A 7 40.37 17.44 -9.47
C LEU A 7 39.34 16.33 -9.71
N ILE A 8 39.77 15.23 -10.34
CA ILE A 8 38.95 14.02 -10.47
C ILE A 8 39.58 12.92 -9.61
N ILE A 9 38.78 12.34 -8.72
CA ILE A 9 39.11 11.18 -7.91
C ILE A 9 38.28 10.00 -8.43
N ALA A 10 38.94 8.88 -8.72
CA ALA A 10 38.26 7.60 -8.90
C ALA A 10 38.18 6.93 -7.53
N GLY A 11 36.98 6.55 -7.09
CA GLY A 11 36.75 5.87 -5.83
C GLY A 11 37.54 4.57 -5.69
N HIS A 12 37.75 4.13 -4.46
CA HIS A 12 38.42 2.86 -4.14
C HIS A 12 39.87 2.75 -4.69
N GLY A 13 40.38 1.54 -4.90
CA GLY A 13 41.75 1.27 -5.34
C GLY A 13 42.70 0.81 -4.23
N GLU A 14 44.00 0.65 -4.56
CA GLU A 14 45.02 0.19 -3.59
C GLU A 14 44.65 -1.15 -2.92
N GLY A 15 44.01 -2.07 -3.67
CA GLY A 15 43.53 -3.36 -3.18
C GLY A 15 42.09 -3.37 -2.65
N ASP A 16 41.46 -2.20 -2.54
CA ASP A 16 40.02 -2.07 -2.27
C ASP A 16 39.25 -2.06 -3.61
N PRO A 17 38.40 -3.08 -3.89
CA PRO A 17 37.65 -3.16 -5.14
C PRO A 17 36.36 -2.32 -5.14
N GLY A 18 35.94 -1.81 -3.98
CA GLY A 18 34.59 -1.24 -3.81
C GLY A 18 33.50 -2.30 -3.92
N ALA A 19 32.31 -1.89 -4.38
CA ALA A 19 31.22 -2.81 -4.65
C ALA A 19 31.54 -3.77 -5.81
N CYS A 20 31.16 -5.04 -5.67
CA CYS A 20 31.37 -6.07 -6.69
C CYS A 20 30.07 -6.78 -7.07
N SER A 21 29.91 -7.06 -8.36
CA SER A 21 28.79 -7.81 -8.91
C SER A 21 29.23 -8.71 -10.08
N ILE A 22 28.26 -9.31 -10.77
CA ILE A 22 28.52 -10.05 -12.02
C ILE A 22 29.04 -9.15 -13.15
N TRP A 23 28.81 -7.85 -13.05
CA TRP A 23 29.27 -6.85 -14.02
C TRP A 23 30.73 -6.48 -13.80
N GLY A 24 31.30 -6.74 -12.61
CA GLY A 24 32.67 -6.42 -12.27
C GLY A 24 32.78 -5.71 -10.92
N GLN A 25 33.91 -5.03 -10.72
CA GLN A 25 34.19 -4.28 -9.50
C GLN A 25 34.16 -2.78 -9.75
N GLU A 26 33.61 -2.03 -8.80
CA GLU A 26 33.45 -0.58 -8.83
C GLU A 26 34.77 0.16 -9.11
N ALA A 27 35.89 -0.30 -8.51
CA ALA A 27 37.19 0.33 -8.69
C ALA A 27 37.64 0.38 -10.16
N ASP A 28 37.23 -0.58 -10.99
CA ASP A 28 37.59 -0.58 -12.42
C ASP A 28 36.73 0.43 -13.21
N TYR A 29 35.41 0.40 -12.97
CA TYR A 29 34.46 1.31 -13.61
C TYR A 29 34.73 2.77 -13.29
N THR A 30 35.02 3.09 -12.03
CA THR A 30 35.33 4.47 -11.61
C THR A 30 36.58 5.01 -12.30
N ARG A 31 37.62 4.20 -12.49
CA ARG A 31 38.88 4.59 -13.18
C ARG A 31 38.67 4.82 -14.67
N GLU A 32 37.93 3.91 -15.31
CA GLU A 32 37.58 4.02 -16.73
C GLU A 32 36.80 5.32 -16.96
N LEU A 33 35.71 5.50 -16.22
CA LEU A 33 34.86 6.68 -16.35
C LEU A 33 35.61 7.98 -16.03
N ALA A 34 36.41 8.01 -14.96
CA ALA A 34 37.22 9.18 -14.61
C ALA A 34 38.19 9.57 -15.74
N THR A 35 38.79 8.58 -16.40
CA THR A 35 39.68 8.80 -17.56
C THR A 35 38.89 9.35 -18.75
N MET A 36 37.70 8.82 -19.01
CA MET A 36 36.83 9.27 -20.10
C MET A 36 36.25 10.66 -19.86
N VAL A 37 35.90 11.01 -18.62
CA VAL A 37 35.44 12.36 -18.23
C VAL A 37 36.57 13.36 -18.48
N LYS A 38 37.80 13.06 -18.05
CA LYS A 38 38.97 13.90 -18.35
C LYS A 38 39.17 14.09 -19.86
N LYS A 39 39.07 13.01 -20.63
CA LYS A 39 39.16 13.06 -22.10
C LYS A 39 38.08 13.95 -22.71
N SER A 40 36.85 13.85 -22.20
CA SER A 40 35.69 14.62 -22.67
C SER A 40 35.78 16.11 -22.34
N ILE A 41 36.37 16.47 -21.19
CA ILE A 41 36.68 17.86 -20.84
C ILE A 41 37.76 18.42 -21.77
N GLY A 42 38.74 17.60 -22.14
CA GLY A 42 39.80 17.98 -23.06
C GLY A 42 40.60 19.19 -22.58
N ASN A 43 40.80 20.17 -23.46
CA ASN A 43 41.56 21.38 -23.14
C ASN A 43 40.71 22.51 -22.54
N LYS A 44 39.41 22.30 -22.28
CA LYS A 44 38.49 23.36 -21.79
C LYS A 44 38.77 23.74 -20.34
N MET A 45 39.21 22.77 -19.53
CA MET A 45 39.64 22.97 -18.14
C MET A 45 41.05 22.43 -17.91
N SER A 46 41.67 22.82 -16.79
CA SER A 46 42.86 22.14 -16.26
C SER A 46 42.40 21.00 -15.36
N VAL A 47 42.52 19.75 -15.84
CA VAL A 47 42.07 18.56 -15.11
C VAL A 47 43.28 17.84 -14.51
N THR A 48 43.29 17.71 -13.18
CA THR A 48 44.20 16.82 -12.46
C THR A 48 43.48 15.53 -12.11
N MET A 49 44.10 14.40 -12.44
CA MET A 49 43.66 13.11 -11.92
C MET A 49 44.37 12.88 -10.58
N TYR A 50 43.62 12.48 -9.56
CA TYR A 50 44.23 11.86 -8.39
C TYR A 50 44.98 10.58 -8.82
N ASP A 51 46.05 10.22 -8.10
CA ASP A 51 46.85 9.05 -8.43
C ASP A 51 45.96 7.81 -8.47
N GLN A 52 45.73 7.31 -9.68
CA GLN A 52 44.84 6.17 -9.89
C GLN A 52 45.38 4.93 -9.19
N LYS A 53 46.68 4.82 -8.84
CA LYS A 53 47.18 3.64 -8.09
C LYS A 53 46.83 3.67 -6.60
N LYS A 54 46.22 4.75 -6.10
CA LYS A 54 45.96 5.00 -4.69
C LYS A 54 44.46 5.02 -4.40
N ASN A 55 44.10 4.75 -3.15
CA ASN A 55 42.76 4.97 -2.61
C ASN A 55 42.74 6.29 -1.84
N CYS A 56 42.05 7.30 -2.37
CA CYS A 56 42.06 8.65 -1.79
C CYS A 56 41.58 8.68 -0.33
N TYR A 57 40.54 7.90 0.00
CA TYR A 57 40.04 7.77 1.36
C TYR A 57 41.10 7.16 2.29
N ALA A 58 41.75 6.07 1.88
CA ALA A 58 42.81 5.44 2.67
C ALA A 58 44.03 6.38 2.86
N GLN A 59 44.39 7.15 1.83
CA GLN A 59 45.46 8.14 1.91
C GLN A 59 45.10 9.30 2.86
N SER A 60 43.88 9.83 2.77
CA SER A 60 43.37 10.87 3.68
C SER A 60 43.37 10.40 5.14
N LYS A 61 43.03 9.12 5.43
CA LYS A 61 43.16 8.56 6.79
C LYS A 61 44.59 8.57 7.33
N ARG A 62 45.57 8.41 6.45
CA ARG A 62 47.01 8.44 6.78
C ARG A 62 47.56 9.87 6.86
N GLY A 63 46.72 10.89 6.71
CA GLY A 63 47.12 12.30 6.73
C GLY A 63 47.52 12.87 5.37
N ASN A 64 47.52 12.07 4.30
CA ASN A 64 47.83 12.50 2.93
C ASN A 64 46.60 13.12 2.26
N VAL A 65 46.07 14.19 2.85
CA VAL A 65 44.85 14.87 2.39
C VAL A 65 45.16 15.70 1.14
N PRO A 66 44.38 15.58 0.04
CA PRO A 66 44.53 16.46 -1.10
C PRO A 66 44.34 17.94 -0.76
N GLU A 67 45.10 18.81 -1.43
CA GLU A 67 44.94 20.26 -1.35
C GLU A 67 43.75 20.74 -2.20
N TYR A 68 42.54 20.37 -1.78
CA TYR A 68 41.28 20.67 -2.46
C TYR A 68 41.10 22.16 -2.80
N ALA A 69 41.59 23.08 -1.96
CA ALA A 69 41.52 24.53 -2.21
C ALA A 69 42.23 25.00 -3.50
N LYS A 70 43.11 24.17 -4.10
CA LYS A 70 43.78 24.47 -5.39
C LYS A 70 42.84 24.37 -6.60
N TYR A 71 41.67 23.77 -6.42
CA TYR A 71 40.74 23.45 -7.51
C TYR A 71 39.43 24.23 -7.38
N ASP A 72 38.83 24.60 -8.51
CA ASP A 72 37.50 25.21 -8.53
C ASP A 72 36.40 24.21 -8.14
N MET A 73 36.67 22.91 -8.33
CA MET A 73 35.81 21.78 -7.99
C MET A 73 36.62 20.48 -7.86
N THR A 74 36.14 19.57 -7.01
CA THR A 74 36.54 18.16 -6.99
C THR A 74 35.34 17.26 -7.28
N LEU A 75 35.51 16.34 -8.22
CA LEU A 75 34.55 15.28 -8.55
C LEU A 75 35.14 13.94 -8.10
N GLU A 76 34.49 13.25 -7.16
CA GLU A 76 34.81 11.88 -6.76
C GLU A 76 33.76 10.95 -7.39
N ILE A 77 34.20 10.01 -8.23
CA ILE A 77 33.32 9.12 -8.99
C ILE A 77 33.27 7.76 -8.32
N HIS A 78 32.06 7.27 -8.08
CA HIS A 78 31.69 5.99 -7.49
C HIS A 78 30.59 5.28 -8.30
N PHE A 79 30.41 3.98 -8.01
CA PHE A 79 29.26 3.18 -8.42
C PHE A 79 28.68 2.52 -7.18
N ASN A 80 27.38 2.67 -6.97
CA ASN A 80 26.75 2.23 -5.74
C ASN A 80 26.36 0.75 -5.80
N ALA A 81 25.84 0.22 -4.70
CA ALA A 81 25.22 -1.10 -4.63
C ALA A 81 23.95 -1.06 -3.77
N LYS A 82 22.92 -1.84 -4.13
CA LYS A 82 21.64 -1.88 -3.41
C LYS A 82 21.54 -3.07 -2.47
N GLY A 83 20.81 -2.89 -1.36
CA GLY A 83 20.62 -3.95 -0.37
C GLY A 83 19.93 -5.20 -0.93
N LYS A 84 18.98 -5.03 -1.86
CA LYS A 84 18.35 -6.12 -2.62
C LYS A 84 18.90 -6.09 -4.05
N LYS A 85 19.92 -6.91 -4.31
CA LYS A 85 20.57 -7.04 -5.62
C LYS A 85 19.58 -7.41 -6.71
N ASP A 86 19.82 -6.89 -7.90
CA ASP A 86 19.10 -7.24 -9.12
C ASP A 86 20.11 -7.35 -10.26
N PRO A 87 20.96 -8.39 -10.27
CA PRO A 87 22.10 -8.42 -11.18
C PRO A 87 21.69 -8.54 -12.66
N TYR A 88 20.45 -8.93 -12.96
CA TYR A 88 19.97 -9.21 -14.31
C TYR A 88 18.98 -8.17 -14.86
N GLY A 89 18.46 -7.29 -14.01
CA GLY A 89 17.49 -6.26 -14.38
C GLY A 89 16.06 -6.80 -14.30
N ASP A 90 15.15 -5.95 -13.84
CA ASP A 90 13.71 -6.17 -13.77
C ASP A 90 12.93 -5.13 -14.59
N GLY A 91 13.62 -4.34 -15.41
CA GLY A 91 13.09 -3.23 -16.18
C GLY A 91 12.94 -1.93 -15.38
N HIS A 92 13.49 -1.84 -14.16
CA HIS A 92 13.44 -0.65 -13.32
C HIS A 92 14.83 -0.17 -12.91
N PHE A 93 15.24 0.95 -13.49
CA PHE A 93 16.46 1.65 -13.07
C PHE A 93 16.44 2.00 -11.57
N THR A 94 17.63 1.97 -10.96
CA THR A 94 17.88 2.61 -9.67
C THR A 94 18.37 4.04 -9.88
N GLY A 95 19.43 4.24 -10.67
CA GLY A 95 19.77 5.54 -11.25
C GLY A 95 21.00 6.26 -10.69
N VAL A 96 21.26 7.45 -11.22
CA VAL A 96 22.40 8.31 -10.89
C VAL A 96 22.11 9.20 -9.69
N GLY A 97 23.11 9.45 -8.85
CA GLY A 97 22.95 10.34 -7.71
C GLY A 97 24.24 10.68 -7.00
N GLY A 98 24.15 10.99 -5.71
CA GLY A 98 25.33 11.16 -4.88
C GLY A 98 25.16 12.15 -3.75
N TYR A 99 26.28 12.59 -3.20
CA TYR A 99 26.34 13.36 -1.96
C TYR A 99 27.18 14.63 -2.08
N ILE A 100 26.67 15.70 -1.47
CA ILE A 100 27.38 16.94 -1.18
C ILE A 100 27.43 17.18 0.34
N HIS A 101 28.29 18.08 0.80
CA HIS A 101 28.24 18.52 2.20
C HIS A 101 27.01 19.42 2.41
N PRO A 102 26.32 19.42 3.57
CA PRO A 102 25.20 20.33 3.83
C PRO A 102 25.54 21.80 3.59
N ASP A 103 26.75 22.20 4.00
CA ASP A 103 27.29 23.56 3.85
C ASP A 103 28.06 23.78 2.52
N ASN A 104 27.90 22.91 1.51
CA ASN A 104 28.76 22.90 0.31
C ASN A 104 28.35 23.90 -0.78
N ALA A 105 29.35 24.57 -1.34
CA ALA A 105 29.20 25.43 -2.54
C ALA A 105 29.07 24.64 -3.88
N GLY A 106 29.15 23.31 -3.86
CA GLY A 106 29.14 22.41 -5.03
C GLY A 106 27.75 21.99 -5.52
N LYS A 107 26.67 22.34 -4.81
CA LYS A 107 25.29 21.91 -5.13
C LYS A 107 24.88 22.19 -6.58
N LYS A 108 25.22 23.37 -7.10
CA LYS A 108 24.91 23.75 -8.50
C LYS A 108 25.60 22.83 -9.51
N VAL A 109 26.86 22.45 -9.23
CA VAL A 109 27.63 21.55 -10.09
C VAL A 109 27.09 20.13 -10.02
N ALA A 110 26.81 19.63 -8.82
CA ALA A 110 26.22 18.29 -8.63
C ALA A 110 24.88 18.14 -9.37
N ARG A 111 23.98 19.12 -9.23
CA ARG A 111 22.69 19.13 -9.93
C ARG A 111 22.86 19.12 -11.45
N ALA A 112 23.74 19.97 -11.99
CA ALA A 112 24.01 20.02 -13.43
C ALA A 112 24.56 18.69 -13.98
N ILE A 113 25.40 17.99 -13.22
CA ILE A 113 25.88 16.66 -13.60
C ILE A 113 24.73 15.65 -13.66
N ILE A 114 23.91 15.57 -12.60
CA ILE A 114 22.77 14.65 -12.54
C ILE A 114 21.78 14.94 -13.67
N ASP A 115 21.44 16.22 -13.91
CA ASP A 115 20.53 16.62 -14.99
C ASP A 115 21.03 16.17 -16.37
N ARG A 116 22.33 16.31 -16.63
CA ARG A 116 22.93 15.88 -17.91
C ARG A 116 22.91 14.37 -18.08
N VAL A 117 23.10 13.60 -17.00
CA VAL A 117 23.03 12.13 -17.05
C VAL A 117 21.58 11.67 -17.21
N VAL A 118 20.63 12.26 -16.48
CA VAL A 118 19.18 11.98 -16.62
C VAL A 118 18.69 12.31 -18.03
N ALA A 119 19.23 13.37 -18.64
CA ALA A 119 18.94 13.72 -20.03
C ALA A 119 19.33 12.63 -21.04
N LEU A 120 20.26 11.72 -20.68
CA LEU A 120 20.60 10.56 -21.50
C LEU A 120 19.53 9.47 -21.52
N GLY A 121 18.48 9.56 -20.71
CA GLY A 121 17.46 8.51 -20.58
C GLY A 121 17.51 7.80 -19.22
N PHE A 122 18.54 8.09 -18.43
CA PHE A 122 18.76 7.45 -17.14
C PHE A 122 17.86 8.01 -16.03
N LYS A 123 17.68 7.25 -14.94
CA LYS A 123 16.88 7.67 -13.80
C LYS A 123 17.70 8.46 -12.79
N GLU A 124 17.07 9.42 -12.11
CA GLU A 124 17.63 10.04 -10.92
C GLU A 124 17.36 9.18 -9.69
N TRP A 125 18.42 8.82 -8.97
CA TRP A 125 18.32 8.19 -7.65
C TRP A 125 18.15 9.25 -6.56
N MET A 126 19.17 10.09 -6.34
CA MET A 126 19.12 11.16 -5.35
C MET A 126 20.23 12.20 -5.50
N LEU A 127 19.99 13.41 -4.98
CA LEU A 127 21.06 14.35 -4.59
C LEU A 127 20.95 14.62 -3.09
N GLY A 128 21.73 13.90 -2.29
CA GLY A 128 21.71 13.98 -0.83
C GLY A 128 22.80 14.87 -0.24
N THR A 129 22.70 15.08 1.07
CA THR A 129 23.75 15.73 1.86
C THR A 129 24.36 14.72 2.85
N SER A 130 25.66 14.81 3.12
CA SER A 130 26.34 13.95 4.11
C SER A 130 27.44 14.68 4.86
N THR A 131 27.54 14.41 6.16
CA THR A 131 28.70 14.75 7.02
C THR A 131 29.50 13.50 7.42
N GLY A 132 29.14 12.32 6.89
CA GLY A 132 29.79 11.05 7.18
C GLY A 132 30.96 10.70 6.24
N LEU A 133 31.16 11.48 5.17
CA LEU A 133 32.15 11.19 4.14
C LEU A 133 33.44 11.98 4.36
N LEU A 134 34.57 11.28 4.57
CA LEU A 134 35.83 11.89 5.00
C LEU A 134 36.38 12.91 4.00
N ASN A 135 36.48 12.54 2.71
CA ASN A 135 37.06 13.42 1.68
C ASN A 135 36.16 14.63 1.41
N LEU A 136 34.85 14.43 1.44
CA LEU A 136 33.85 15.48 1.37
C LEU A 136 34.02 16.50 2.51
N ASN A 137 34.19 16.03 3.75
CA ASN A 137 34.44 16.89 4.93
C ASN A 137 35.80 17.59 4.85
N ASN A 138 36.83 16.92 4.34
CA ASN A 138 38.15 17.52 4.13
C ASN A 138 38.10 18.67 3.11
N ALA A 139 37.38 18.49 2.01
CA ALA A 139 37.18 19.52 1.01
C ALA A 139 36.37 20.70 1.56
N GLN A 140 35.30 20.43 2.32
CA GLN A 140 34.51 21.46 2.99
C GLN A 140 35.37 22.31 3.94
N ARG A 141 36.23 21.69 4.76
CA ARG A 141 37.16 22.40 5.66
C ARG A 141 38.13 23.32 4.92
N GLN A 142 38.42 23.02 3.66
CA GLN A 142 39.27 23.82 2.78
C GLN A 142 38.47 24.85 1.94
N GLY A 143 37.14 24.94 2.12
CA GLY A 143 36.28 25.83 1.33
C GLY A 143 36.13 25.42 -0.14
N ALA A 144 36.44 24.17 -0.49
CA ALA A 144 36.42 23.67 -1.86
C ALA A 144 35.07 23.06 -2.22
N LYS A 145 34.63 23.26 -3.47
CA LYS A 145 33.44 22.58 -4.00
C LYS A 145 33.75 21.09 -4.18
N TYR A 146 32.80 20.23 -3.80
CA TYR A 146 32.96 18.79 -3.87
C TYR A 146 31.64 18.09 -4.18
N PHE A 147 31.70 17.06 -5.01
CA PHE A 147 30.59 16.14 -5.25
C PHE A 147 31.11 14.72 -5.31
N LEU A 148 30.56 13.85 -4.46
CA LEU A 148 30.68 12.40 -4.60
C LEU A 148 29.53 11.95 -5.49
N LEU A 149 29.85 11.54 -6.72
CA LEU A 149 28.91 11.05 -7.72
C LEU A 149 28.79 9.53 -7.60
N GLU A 150 27.57 9.05 -7.41
CA GLU A 150 27.19 7.65 -7.54
C GLU A 150 26.59 7.47 -8.94
N THR A 151 27.38 6.92 -9.85
CA THR A 151 27.09 6.97 -11.30
C THR A 151 25.91 6.08 -11.68
N ALA A 152 25.91 4.85 -11.17
CA ALA A 152 24.93 3.80 -11.38
C ALA A 152 25.10 2.74 -10.27
N PHE A 153 24.18 1.80 -10.15
CA PHE A 153 24.27 0.69 -9.20
C PHE A 153 24.91 -0.54 -9.85
N VAL A 154 26.10 -0.95 -9.39
CA VAL A 154 26.88 -2.04 -10.02
C VAL A 154 26.18 -3.40 -9.92
N ASP A 155 25.29 -3.58 -8.96
CA ASP A 155 24.51 -4.80 -8.73
C ASP A 155 23.05 -4.69 -9.22
N ASP A 156 22.79 -3.73 -10.10
CA ASP A 156 21.54 -3.53 -10.83
C ASP A 156 21.79 -3.71 -12.34
N GLY A 157 21.17 -4.72 -12.92
CA GLY A 157 21.36 -5.13 -14.30
C GLY A 157 20.78 -4.14 -15.30
N ASP A 158 19.71 -3.42 -14.95
CA ASP A 158 19.16 -2.37 -15.81
C ASP A 158 20.12 -1.18 -15.86
N ASP A 159 20.59 -0.75 -14.69
CA ASP A 159 21.58 0.32 -14.55
C ASP A 159 22.87 0.01 -15.32
N MET A 160 23.43 -1.18 -15.13
CA MET A 160 24.70 -1.58 -15.75
C MET A 160 24.56 -1.85 -17.24
N ASN A 161 23.47 -2.46 -17.71
CA ASN A 161 23.22 -2.57 -19.15
C ASN A 161 23.16 -1.20 -19.82
N PHE A 162 22.43 -0.25 -19.21
CA PHE A 162 22.30 1.08 -19.77
C PHE A 162 23.63 1.82 -19.77
N TYR A 163 24.36 1.82 -18.65
CA TYR A 163 25.67 2.44 -18.54
C TYR A 163 26.68 1.85 -19.55
N CYS A 164 26.82 0.52 -19.62
CA CYS A 164 27.78 -0.14 -20.52
C CYS A 164 27.50 0.17 -21.99
N ASN A 165 26.23 0.31 -22.39
CA ASN A 165 25.86 0.71 -23.75
C ASN A 165 26.02 2.21 -24.03
N HIS A 166 26.25 3.04 -23.00
CA HIS A 166 26.27 4.50 -23.11
C HIS A 166 27.47 5.16 -22.40
N VAL A 167 28.54 4.43 -22.14
CA VAL A 167 29.68 4.92 -21.33
C VAL A 167 30.29 6.23 -21.85
N ASP A 168 30.45 6.36 -23.18
CA ASP A 168 30.92 7.59 -23.82
C ASP A 168 29.96 8.78 -23.59
N ALA A 169 28.65 8.52 -23.57
CA ALA A 169 27.65 9.54 -23.35
C ALA A 169 27.63 9.98 -21.88
N PHE A 170 27.76 9.05 -20.92
CA PHE A 170 27.92 9.37 -19.50
C PHE A 170 29.13 10.26 -19.26
N ALA A 171 30.30 9.89 -19.80
CA ALA A 171 31.52 10.67 -19.64
C ALA A 171 31.38 12.11 -20.16
N LYS A 172 30.75 12.29 -21.33
CA LYS A 172 30.50 13.62 -21.92
C LYS A 172 29.45 14.39 -21.13
N ALA A 173 28.38 13.74 -20.67
CA ALA A 173 27.32 14.35 -19.87
C ALA A 173 27.88 14.88 -18.53
N ILE A 174 28.68 14.06 -17.83
CA ILE A 174 29.34 14.46 -16.58
C ILE A 174 30.32 15.62 -16.83
N ALA A 175 31.16 15.54 -17.88
CA ALA A 175 32.07 16.60 -18.26
C ALA A 175 31.34 17.93 -18.52
N GLN A 176 30.23 17.90 -19.27
CA GLN A 176 29.43 19.07 -19.56
C GLN A 176 28.73 19.61 -18.30
N GLY A 177 28.17 18.74 -17.46
CA GLY A 177 27.56 19.13 -16.20
C GLY A 177 28.53 19.84 -15.25
N VAL A 178 29.80 19.40 -15.21
CA VAL A 178 30.85 20.12 -14.47
C VAL A 178 31.03 21.54 -15.01
N MET A 179 31.17 21.70 -16.33
CA MET A 179 31.38 23.01 -16.97
C MET A 179 30.17 23.94 -16.79
N ASP A 180 28.96 23.43 -17.00
CA ASP A 180 27.70 24.16 -16.81
C ASP A 180 27.55 24.64 -15.36
N GLY A 181 27.80 23.73 -14.41
CA GLY A 181 27.74 24.03 -12.98
C GLY A 181 28.72 25.11 -12.53
N LEU A 182 29.88 25.18 -13.19
CA LEU A 182 30.91 26.20 -12.97
C LEU A 182 30.65 27.50 -13.74
N GLY A 183 29.58 27.57 -14.55
CA GLY A 183 29.22 28.76 -15.33
C GLY A 183 30.16 29.03 -16.50
N MET A 184 30.69 27.98 -17.13
CA MET A 184 31.49 28.12 -18.35
C MET A 184 30.58 28.16 -19.58
N ASP A 185 30.81 29.10 -20.52
CA ASP A 185 29.99 29.25 -21.73
C ASP A 185 29.98 27.97 -22.59
N SER A 186 28.77 27.49 -22.90
CA SER A 186 28.50 26.21 -23.55
C SER A 186 28.66 26.26 -25.09
N SER A 187 29.68 26.93 -25.61
CA SER A 187 29.83 27.13 -27.07
C SER A 187 30.60 26.03 -27.79
N ALA A 188 30.71 24.81 -27.25
CA ALA A 188 31.55 23.77 -27.87
C ALA A 188 31.06 22.33 -27.65
N GLY A 189 30.34 21.81 -28.64
CA GLY A 189 30.14 20.38 -28.86
C GLY A 189 29.05 19.79 -27.99
N ASP A 190 27.79 20.13 -28.33
CA ASP A 190 26.65 19.37 -27.88
C ASP A 190 26.93 17.88 -28.14
N VAL A 191 26.91 17.08 -27.07
CA VAL A 191 26.53 15.68 -27.23
C VAL A 191 25.18 15.76 -27.93
N PRO A 192 24.99 15.13 -29.11
CA PRO A 192 23.66 15.05 -29.67
C PRO A 192 22.77 14.57 -28.54
N LYS A 193 21.79 15.39 -28.11
CA LYS A 193 20.76 14.91 -27.20
C LYS A 193 20.19 13.72 -27.92
N LYS A 194 20.54 12.51 -27.49
CA LYS A 194 19.78 11.35 -27.93
C LYS A 194 18.43 11.57 -27.27
N GLU A 195 17.49 11.92 -28.11
CA GLU A 195 16.17 12.34 -27.71
C GLU A 195 15.38 11.08 -27.37
N TYR A 196 14.98 10.95 -26.10
CA TYR A 196 14.15 9.81 -25.68
C TYR A 196 12.80 10.29 -25.22
N TRP A 197 11.81 9.49 -25.57
CA TRP A 197 10.47 9.58 -25.04
C TRP A 197 10.45 8.97 -23.64
N ARG A 198 10.08 9.79 -22.65
CA ARG A 198 10.12 9.40 -21.22
C ARG A 198 8.77 8.89 -20.77
N VAL A 199 8.74 7.73 -20.13
CA VAL A 199 7.57 7.19 -19.45
C VAL A 199 7.62 7.58 -17.97
N ARG A 200 6.76 8.51 -17.54
CA ARG A 200 6.68 9.08 -16.17
C ARG A 200 5.23 9.33 -15.77
N LYS A 201 4.95 9.55 -14.47
CA LYS A 201 3.63 10.01 -14.00
C LYS A 201 3.36 11.46 -14.40
N SER A 202 4.34 12.34 -14.19
CA SER A 202 4.38 13.70 -14.72
C SER A 202 5.77 14.02 -15.26
N TRP A 203 5.91 15.12 -16.01
CA TRP A 203 7.22 15.53 -16.50
C TRP A 203 8.16 15.91 -15.35
N GLU A 204 7.63 16.63 -14.37
CA GLU A 204 8.33 17.14 -13.18
C GLU A 204 8.72 16.01 -12.22
N ASP A 205 7.95 14.91 -12.18
CA ASP A 205 8.24 13.74 -11.36
C ASP A 205 9.31 12.86 -12.00
N THR A 206 10.55 13.34 -11.98
CA THR A 206 11.72 12.61 -12.49
C THR A 206 11.94 11.27 -11.76
N LYS A 207 11.48 11.13 -10.51
CA LYS A 207 11.59 9.90 -9.72
C LYS A 207 10.69 8.80 -10.25
N SER A 208 9.55 9.16 -10.83
CA SER A 208 8.66 8.22 -11.51
C SER A 208 9.17 7.73 -12.87
N GLN A 209 10.36 8.11 -13.33
CA GLN A 209 10.92 7.60 -14.58
C GLN A 209 10.94 6.08 -14.59
N LYS A 210 10.12 5.47 -15.47
CA LYS A 210 10.04 4.02 -15.66
C LYS A 210 10.85 3.57 -16.87
N TYR A 211 10.58 4.15 -18.04
CA TYR A 211 11.26 3.81 -19.31
C TYR A 211 11.70 5.06 -20.07
N ALA A 212 12.79 4.95 -20.83
CA ALA A 212 13.21 5.95 -21.80
C ALA A 212 13.48 5.26 -23.14
N MET A 213 12.64 5.52 -24.13
CA MET A 213 12.70 4.84 -25.43
C MET A 213 13.14 5.78 -26.55
N GLU A 214 13.87 5.25 -27.52
CA GLU A 214 14.37 6.02 -28.66
C GLU A 214 13.27 6.44 -29.64
N THR A 215 12.07 5.87 -29.53
CA THR A 215 10.92 6.24 -30.36
C THR A 215 9.66 6.41 -29.51
N LYS A 216 8.74 7.25 -30.00
CA LYS A 216 7.43 7.46 -29.38
C LYS A 216 6.65 6.15 -29.30
N GLU A 217 6.67 5.37 -30.37
CA GLU A 217 5.90 4.13 -30.51
C GLU A 217 6.37 3.09 -29.49
N ALA A 218 7.69 2.96 -29.31
CA ALA A 218 8.25 2.06 -28.33
C ALA A 218 7.93 2.53 -26.89
N ALA A 219 7.96 3.84 -26.62
CA ALA A 219 7.56 4.38 -25.33
C ALA A 219 6.08 4.15 -25.01
N ILE A 220 5.19 4.30 -26.00
CA ILE A 220 3.75 4.02 -25.85
C ILE A 220 3.52 2.54 -25.56
N LEU A 221 4.21 1.65 -26.29
CA LEU A 221 4.07 0.21 -26.12
C LEU A 221 4.39 -0.25 -24.70
N VAL A 222 5.41 0.33 -24.08
CA VAL A 222 5.84 -0.01 -22.71
C VAL A 222 5.22 0.88 -21.64
N CYS A 223 4.38 1.85 -22.00
CA CYS A 223 3.77 2.77 -21.04
C CYS A 223 2.73 2.02 -20.18
N PRO A 224 2.92 1.91 -18.84
CA PRO A 224 1.94 1.28 -17.97
C PRO A 224 0.76 2.23 -17.70
N ALA A 225 -0.34 1.66 -17.21
CA ALA A 225 -1.50 2.42 -16.73
C ALA A 225 -1.08 3.46 -15.66
N GLY A 226 -1.66 4.66 -15.72
CA GLY A 226 -1.35 5.76 -14.81
C GLY A 226 -0.02 6.50 -15.10
N TYR A 227 0.63 6.19 -16.23
CA TYR A 227 1.82 6.89 -16.70
C TYR A 227 1.53 7.59 -18.04
N SER A 228 2.38 8.55 -18.35
CA SER A 228 2.39 9.31 -19.58
C SER A 228 3.73 9.16 -20.29
N VAL A 229 3.71 9.26 -21.61
CA VAL A 229 4.88 9.42 -22.45
C VAL A 229 5.07 10.91 -22.72
N PHE A 230 6.25 11.41 -22.38
CA PHE A 230 6.68 12.77 -22.65
C PHE A 230 7.69 12.77 -23.78
N ASP A 231 7.59 13.74 -24.68
CA ASP A 231 8.59 13.98 -25.70
C ASP A 231 9.89 14.55 -25.07
N PRO A 232 10.99 14.68 -25.84
CA PRO A 232 12.25 15.23 -25.34
C PRO A 232 12.18 16.68 -24.85
N SER A 233 11.13 17.43 -25.22
CA SER A 233 10.86 18.80 -24.76
C SER A 233 10.02 18.84 -23.48
N GLY A 234 9.55 17.68 -23.00
CA GLY A 234 8.72 17.55 -21.81
C GLY A 234 7.22 17.69 -22.05
N ASN A 235 6.78 17.73 -23.32
CA ASN A 235 5.36 17.75 -23.61
C ASN A 235 4.79 16.34 -23.46
N CYS A 236 3.67 16.20 -22.77
CA CYS A 236 2.92 14.94 -22.73
C CYS A 236 2.38 14.64 -24.14
N VAL A 237 2.85 13.56 -24.76
CA VAL A 237 2.45 13.14 -26.12
C VAL A 237 1.58 11.90 -26.14
N TYR A 238 1.41 11.25 -24.99
CA TYR A 238 0.48 10.15 -24.76
C TYR A 238 0.25 10.01 -23.25
N LEU A 239 -1.01 9.91 -22.84
CA LEU A 239 -1.41 9.59 -21.48
C LEU A 239 -2.07 8.22 -21.54
N LYS A 240 -1.55 7.25 -20.78
CA LYS A 240 -2.27 6.00 -20.53
C LYS A 240 -3.06 6.20 -19.24
N GLU A 241 -4.29 6.68 -19.40
CA GLU A 241 -5.24 6.75 -18.28
C GLU A 241 -5.30 5.36 -17.62
N ALA A 242 -5.34 5.36 -16.28
CA ALA A 242 -5.53 4.11 -15.57
C ALA A 242 -6.90 3.56 -15.97
N TYR A 243 -6.91 2.40 -16.63
CA TYR A 243 -8.14 1.66 -16.88
C TYR A 243 -8.61 1.06 -15.55
N GLY A 244 -9.91 1.15 -15.27
CA GLY A 244 -10.52 0.59 -14.05
C GLY A 244 -10.06 1.25 -12.75
N THR A 245 -10.57 0.72 -11.63
CA THR A 245 -10.31 1.24 -10.29
C THR A 245 -8.97 0.72 -9.77
N GLN A 246 -8.18 1.64 -9.21
CA GLN A 246 -6.85 1.35 -8.67
C GLN A 246 -6.93 1.19 -7.15
N ALA A 247 -6.24 0.19 -6.58
CA ALA A 247 -6.24 -0.04 -5.13
C ALA A 247 -5.67 1.15 -4.33
N GLN A 248 -4.76 1.93 -4.94
CA GLN A 248 -4.20 3.14 -4.34
C GLN A 248 -5.24 4.24 -4.14
N ALA A 249 -6.39 4.20 -4.84
CA ALA A 249 -7.50 5.11 -4.56
C ALA A 249 -8.09 4.91 -3.16
N PHE A 250 -7.80 3.78 -2.52
CA PHE A 250 -8.28 3.42 -1.20
C PHE A 250 -7.18 3.44 -0.13
N GLU A 251 -5.97 3.91 -0.43
CA GLU A 251 -4.88 3.97 0.56
C GLU A 251 -5.29 4.83 1.77
N GLY A 252 -5.25 4.23 2.97
CA GLY A 252 -5.58 4.90 4.22
C GLY A 252 -7.07 5.22 4.44
N CYS A 253 -7.97 4.73 3.59
CA CYS A 253 -9.41 4.85 3.83
C CYS A 253 -9.87 3.95 5.00
N ALA A 254 -11.02 4.29 5.60
CA ALA A 254 -11.62 3.46 6.64
C ALA A 254 -12.12 2.13 6.05
N GLU A 255 -12.16 1.06 6.88
CA GLU A 255 -12.59 -0.29 6.46
C GLU A 255 -14.00 -0.25 5.83
N GLU A 256 -14.91 0.54 6.41
CA GLU A 256 -16.27 0.78 5.94
C GLU A 256 -16.32 1.46 4.57
N GLU A 257 -15.54 2.54 4.39
CA GLU A 257 -15.49 3.31 3.14
C GLU A 257 -14.98 2.44 1.99
N TYR A 258 -13.96 1.62 2.25
CA TYR A 258 -13.46 0.63 1.31
C TYR A 258 -14.56 -0.35 0.89
N ILE A 259 -15.26 -0.95 1.86
CA ILE A 259 -16.30 -1.96 1.61
C ILE A 259 -17.43 -1.39 0.75
N GLU A 260 -17.91 -0.18 1.05
CA GLU A 260 -18.94 0.46 0.23
C GLU A 260 -18.46 0.71 -1.20
N ALA A 261 -17.23 1.18 -1.35
CA ALA A 261 -16.70 1.54 -2.66
C ALA A 261 -16.48 0.33 -3.57
N VAL A 262 -15.98 -0.79 -3.04
CA VAL A 262 -15.70 -1.99 -3.86
C VAL A 262 -16.87 -2.96 -3.94
N GLY A 263 -17.81 -2.90 -2.99
CA GLY A 263 -18.89 -3.89 -2.87
C GLY A 263 -19.74 -4.05 -4.13
N THR A 264 -20.04 -2.95 -4.84
CA THR A 264 -20.81 -2.99 -6.09
C THR A 264 -20.07 -3.68 -7.23
N MET A 265 -18.73 -3.71 -7.21
CA MET A 265 -17.94 -4.44 -8.21
C MET A 265 -18.14 -5.95 -8.06
N TYR A 266 -18.22 -6.43 -6.80
CA TYR A 266 -18.53 -7.83 -6.50
C TYR A 266 -19.97 -8.19 -6.80
N THR A 267 -20.93 -7.28 -6.61
CA THR A 267 -22.32 -7.47 -7.07
C THR A 267 -22.37 -7.70 -8.59
N GLU A 268 -21.63 -6.90 -9.35
CA GLU A 268 -21.59 -7.02 -10.80
C GLU A 268 -20.87 -8.29 -11.27
N ASP A 269 -19.81 -8.71 -10.57
CA ASP A 269 -19.17 -10.01 -10.80
C ASP A 269 -20.13 -11.18 -10.54
N GLU A 270 -20.93 -11.13 -9.46
CA GLU A 270 -21.97 -12.14 -9.20
C GLU A 270 -22.99 -12.20 -10.34
N ARG A 271 -23.45 -11.06 -10.88
CA ARG A 271 -24.40 -11.04 -12.01
C ARG A 271 -23.84 -11.76 -13.25
N LYS A 272 -22.54 -11.57 -13.52
CA LYS A 272 -21.86 -12.14 -14.70
C LYS A 272 -21.54 -13.61 -14.52
N ASN A 273 -21.04 -13.97 -13.34
CA ASN A 273 -20.34 -15.23 -13.12
C ASN A 273 -21.10 -16.18 -12.18
N GLY A 274 -22.03 -15.67 -11.38
CA GLY A 274 -22.84 -16.45 -10.44
C GLY A 274 -22.09 -16.88 -9.17
N ILE A 275 -20.96 -16.26 -8.85
CA ILE A 275 -20.26 -16.43 -7.58
C ILE A 275 -20.79 -15.39 -6.60
N LEU A 276 -21.25 -15.80 -5.41
CA LEU A 276 -21.85 -14.87 -4.43
C LEU A 276 -20.90 -13.70 -4.10
N ALA A 277 -21.40 -12.47 -4.26
CA ALA A 277 -20.64 -11.25 -4.06
C ALA A 277 -20.06 -11.19 -2.64
N CYS A 278 -20.84 -11.55 -1.63
CA CYS A 278 -20.43 -11.58 -0.23
C CYS A 278 -19.24 -12.51 0.01
N VAL A 279 -19.15 -13.65 -0.69
CA VAL A 279 -18.07 -14.63 -0.53
C VAL A 279 -16.78 -14.10 -1.14
N SER A 280 -16.84 -13.65 -2.40
CA SER A 280 -15.67 -13.08 -3.09
C SER A 280 -15.15 -11.82 -2.39
N LEU A 281 -16.04 -10.91 -1.96
CA LEU A 281 -15.67 -9.70 -1.22
C LEU A 281 -15.04 -10.04 0.13
N ALA A 282 -15.58 -11.01 0.87
CA ALA A 282 -15.00 -11.42 2.15
C ALA A 282 -13.60 -12.03 1.99
N GLN A 283 -13.38 -12.85 0.95
CA GLN A 283 -12.05 -13.32 0.60
C GLN A 283 -11.13 -12.16 0.25
N SER A 284 -11.61 -11.20 -0.53
CA SER A 284 -10.80 -10.04 -0.86
C SER A 284 -10.39 -9.22 0.36
N ILE A 285 -11.32 -8.97 1.28
CA ILE A 285 -11.03 -8.24 2.53
C ILE A 285 -9.94 -8.96 3.32
N LEU A 286 -10.03 -10.30 3.43
CA LEU A 286 -9.05 -11.11 4.15
C LEU A 286 -7.64 -11.03 3.51
N GLU A 287 -7.57 -11.17 2.18
CA GLU A 287 -6.30 -11.28 1.44
C GLU A 287 -5.64 -9.92 1.20
N SER A 288 -6.44 -8.89 0.90
CA SER A 288 -5.98 -7.54 0.60
C SER A 288 -5.83 -6.66 1.84
N GLY A 289 -6.35 -7.09 2.99
CA GLY A 289 -6.43 -6.27 4.20
C GLY A 289 -7.17 -4.96 3.94
N TYR A 290 -8.39 -5.04 3.40
CA TYR A 290 -9.18 -3.86 2.95
C TYR A 290 -8.45 -3.02 1.90
N GLY A 291 -7.80 -3.70 0.94
CA GLY A 291 -7.00 -3.06 -0.10
C GLY A 291 -5.66 -2.49 0.35
N GLN A 292 -5.28 -2.57 1.63
CA GLN A 292 -4.09 -1.89 2.17
C GLN A 292 -2.79 -2.68 2.03
N THR A 293 -2.82 -3.98 1.73
CA THR A 293 -1.59 -4.77 1.61
C THR A 293 -0.77 -4.33 0.39
N ASP A 294 0.54 -4.59 0.44
CA ASP A 294 1.45 -4.37 -0.69
C ASP A 294 0.99 -5.11 -1.97
N LEU A 295 0.39 -6.29 -1.85
CA LEU A 295 -0.19 -7.03 -2.98
C LEU A 295 -1.30 -6.22 -3.68
N ALA A 296 -2.19 -5.61 -2.90
CA ALA A 296 -3.24 -4.75 -3.43
C ALA A 296 -2.66 -3.42 -3.94
N GLN A 297 -1.91 -2.71 -3.10
CA GLN A 297 -1.36 -1.38 -3.38
C GLN A 297 -0.28 -1.34 -4.46
N ILE A 298 0.35 -2.46 -4.81
CA ILE A 298 1.34 -2.53 -5.90
C ILE A 298 0.77 -3.26 -7.11
N GLY A 299 0.05 -4.36 -6.88
CA GLY A 299 -0.37 -5.26 -7.94
C GLY A 299 -1.85 -5.22 -8.28
N ASN A 300 -2.67 -4.37 -7.64
CA ASN A 300 -4.14 -4.46 -7.68
C ASN A 300 -4.64 -5.89 -7.36
N ASN A 301 -3.86 -6.69 -6.64
CA ASN A 301 -4.14 -8.09 -6.40
C ASN A 301 -4.97 -8.24 -5.14
N MET A 302 -6.28 -8.29 -5.32
CA MET A 302 -7.25 -8.21 -4.23
C MET A 302 -7.49 -9.55 -3.53
N HIS A 303 -7.03 -10.66 -4.11
CA HIS A 303 -7.31 -12.03 -3.65
C HIS A 303 -6.05 -12.85 -3.38
N GLY A 304 -4.87 -12.22 -3.36
CA GLY A 304 -3.60 -12.91 -3.09
C GLY A 304 -3.18 -13.94 -4.15
N MET A 305 -3.65 -13.80 -5.40
CA MET A 305 -3.42 -14.81 -6.44
C MET A 305 -1.95 -14.89 -6.85
N LYS A 306 -1.36 -16.09 -6.71
CA LYS A 306 0.02 -16.38 -7.16
C LYS A 306 0.08 -16.59 -8.68
N CYS A 307 1.26 -16.39 -9.28
CA CYS A 307 1.47 -16.69 -10.70
C CYS A 307 1.28 -18.19 -10.99
N ASN A 308 1.76 -19.04 -10.07
CA ASN A 308 1.54 -20.48 -10.09
C ASN A 308 0.58 -20.89 -8.96
N LEU A 309 -0.66 -21.23 -9.32
CA LEU A 309 -1.68 -21.71 -8.39
C LEU A 309 -1.77 -23.23 -8.42
N SER A 310 -0.81 -23.89 -7.77
CA SER A 310 -0.78 -25.34 -7.56
C SER A 310 -0.84 -26.17 -8.86
N GLY A 311 -0.24 -25.66 -9.95
CA GLY A 311 -0.19 -26.35 -11.24
C GLY A 311 -1.55 -26.49 -11.96
N ASN A 312 -2.58 -25.75 -11.53
CA ASN A 312 -3.89 -25.78 -12.18
C ASN A 312 -3.86 -25.06 -13.54
N THR A 313 -4.77 -25.48 -14.42
CA THR A 313 -5.07 -24.76 -15.67
C THR A 313 -6.53 -24.28 -15.63
N TRP A 314 -6.79 -23.12 -16.19
CA TRP A 314 -8.13 -22.55 -16.34
C TRP A 314 -8.15 -21.56 -17.49
N SER A 315 -9.33 -21.33 -18.06
CA SER A 315 -9.58 -20.34 -19.09
C SER A 315 -10.26 -19.10 -18.50
N GLY A 316 -10.23 -18.00 -19.28
CA GLY A 316 -10.88 -16.74 -18.90
C GLY A 316 -10.08 -15.89 -17.91
N THR A 317 -8.78 -16.17 -17.73
CA THR A 317 -7.89 -15.36 -16.90
C THR A 317 -7.72 -13.97 -17.50
N THR A 318 -7.78 -12.92 -16.68
CA THR A 318 -7.50 -11.53 -17.08
C THR A 318 -6.03 -11.16 -16.84
N TRP A 319 -5.28 -12.02 -16.15
CA TRP A 319 -3.85 -11.84 -15.96
C TRP A 319 -3.10 -12.00 -17.28
N ASN A 320 -2.23 -11.04 -17.60
CA ASN A 320 -1.49 -11.01 -18.88
C ASN A 320 -0.39 -12.09 -19.01
N GLY A 321 -0.16 -12.89 -17.96
CA GLY A 321 0.83 -13.97 -17.97
C GLY A 321 2.26 -13.54 -17.61
N GLU A 322 2.53 -12.24 -17.53
CA GLU A 322 3.89 -11.70 -17.39
C GLU A 322 4.06 -10.80 -16.16
N SER A 323 3.06 -10.01 -15.81
CA SER A 323 3.18 -9.00 -14.75
C SER A 323 3.05 -9.61 -13.35
N PHE A 324 4.09 -9.50 -12.53
CA PHE A 324 4.08 -10.02 -11.17
C PHE A 324 4.77 -9.10 -10.16
N TYR A 325 4.44 -9.29 -8.89
CA TYR A 325 5.12 -8.72 -7.74
C TYR A 325 5.69 -9.84 -6.88
N GLU A 326 7.01 -9.80 -6.64
CA GLU A 326 7.70 -10.83 -5.85
C GLU A 326 7.94 -10.35 -4.42
N LYS A 327 7.42 -11.10 -3.44
CA LYS A 327 7.67 -10.88 -2.02
C LYS A 327 7.98 -12.19 -1.30
N LEU A 328 8.49 -12.06 -0.07
CA LEU A 328 8.52 -13.20 0.85
C LEU A 328 7.11 -13.46 1.35
N SER A 329 6.68 -14.72 1.29
CA SER A 329 5.44 -15.20 1.89
C SER A 329 5.70 -16.47 2.69
N SER A 330 4.89 -16.68 3.72
CA SER A 330 4.85 -17.90 4.51
C SER A 330 4.29 -19.06 3.70
N GLU A 331 5.01 -20.18 3.67
CA GLU A 331 4.57 -21.47 3.14
C GLU A 331 4.58 -22.50 4.27
N VAL A 332 3.72 -23.53 4.19
CA VAL A 332 3.75 -24.64 5.16
C VAL A 332 4.40 -25.85 4.52
N GLU A 333 5.63 -26.17 4.94
CA GLU A 333 6.36 -27.37 4.52
C GLU A 333 6.49 -28.31 5.73
N ASN A 334 6.02 -29.56 5.61
CA ASN A 334 6.05 -30.55 6.70
C ASN A 334 5.41 -30.09 8.03
N GLY A 335 4.38 -29.23 7.96
CA GLY A 335 3.70 -28.69 9.14
C GLY A 335 4.43 -27.53 9.84
N GLN A 336 5.50 -27.00 9.24
CA GLN A 336 6.21 -25.82 9.72
C GLN A 336 6.10 -24.67 8.72
N GLU A 337 5.94 -23.46 9.24
CA GLU A 337 5.93 -22.24 8.45
C GLU A 337 7.36 -21.86 8.01
N VAL A 338 7.57 -21.72 6.70
CA VAL A 338 8.85 -21.32 6.10
C VAL A 338 8.63 -20.15 5.14
N MET A 339 9.50 -19.15 5.19
CA MET A 339 9.41 -18.01 4.27
C MET A 339 10.04 -18.36 2.91
N ARG A 340 9.25 -18.24 1.84
CA ARG A 340 9.72 -18.43 0.46
C ARG A 340 9.47 -17.17 -0.36
N ARG A 341 10.30 -16.94 -1.38
CA ARG A 341 9.97 -15.96 -2.42
C ARG A 341 8.84 -16.53 -3.25
N SER A 342 7.78 -15.75 -3.42
CA SER A 342 6.66 -16.11 -4.27
C SER A 342 6.31 -14.94 -5.18
N GLN A 343 5.94 -15.28 -6.40
CA GLN A 343 5.46 -14.33 -7.40
C GLN A 343 3.94 -14.28 -7.34
N PHE A 344 3.41 -13.09 -7.10
CA PHE A 344 1.99 -12.79 -7.08
C PHE A 344 1.62 -12.04 -8.36
N ARG A 345 0.45 -12.35 -8.92
CA ARG A 345 -0.05 -11.69 -10.13
C ARG A 345 -0.22 -10.19 -9.89
N CYS A 346 0.06 -9.39 -10.92
CA CYS A 346 -0.35 -7.99 -10.97
C CYS A 346 -1.42 -7.80 -12.05
N TYR A 347 -2.40 -6.96 -11.75
CA TYR A 347 -3.53 -6.64 -12.60
C TYR A 347 -3.52 -5.16 -12.97
N GLU A 348 -4.12 -4.84 -14.12
CA GLU A 348 -4.25 -3.44 -14.56
C GLU A 348 -5.19 -2.65 -13.64
N CYS A 349 -6.23 -3.30 -13.08
CA CYS A 349 -7.16 -2.74 -12.10
C CYS A 349 -7.74 -3.78 -11.13
N ILE A 350 -8.46 -3.30 -10.11
CA ILE A 350 -9.18 -4.16 -9.14
C ILE A 350 -10.20 -5.05 -9.84
N GLU A 351 -10.92 -4.53 -10.83
CA GLU A 351 -11.94 -5.25 -11.58
C GLU A 351 -11.35 -6.47 -12.31
N ASP A 352 -10.14 -6.33 -12.85
CA ASP A 352 -9.41 -7.45 -13.46
C ASP A 352 -9.04 -8.51 -12.42
N SER A 353 -8.63 -8.11 -11.21
CA SER A 353 -8.36 -9.06 -10.13
C SER A 353 -9.60 -9.82 -9.68
N ILE A 354 -10.75 -9.14 -9.62
CA ILE A 354 -12.05 -9.75 -9.30
C ILE A 354 -12.43 -10.76 -10.39
N ALA A 355 -12.35 -10.35 -11.66
CA ALA A 355 -12.67 -11.22 -12.78
C ALA A 355 -11.73 -12.44 -12.87
N ASP A 356 -10.43 -12.29 -12.59
CA ASP A 356 -9.48 -13.42 -12.60
C ASP A 356 -9.79 -14.43 -11.50
N HIS A 357 -10.15 -13.94 -10.32
CA HIS A 357 -10.55 -14.77 -9.19
C HIS A 357 -11.84 -15.54 -9.51
N ALA A 358 -12.83 -14.89 -10.11
CA ALA A 358 -14.06 -15.56 -10.57
C ALA A 358 -13.76 -16.62 -11.63
N ALA A 359 -12.92 -16.32 -12.62
CA ALA A 359 -12.49 -17.28 -13.64
C ALA A 359 -11.78 -18.49 -13.03
N TYR A 360 -10.92 -18.25 -12.02
CA TYR A 360 -10.27 -19.31 -11.26
C TYR A 360 -11.29 -20.20 -10.52
N LEU A 361 -12.22 -19.61 -9.79
CA LEU A 361 -13.25 -20.36 -9.06
C LEU A 361 -14.17 -21.16 -10.00
N LEU A 362 -14.47 -20.65 -11.19
CA LEU A 362 -15.34 -21.35 -12.15
C LEU A 362 -14.63 -22.48 -12.90
N ASN A 363 -13.36 -22.27 -13.26
CA ASN A 363 -12.70 -23.05 -14.30
C ASN A 363 -11.44 -23.79 -13.85
N ALA A 364 -10.91 -23.56 -12.63
CA ALA A 364 -9.73 -24.28 -12.16
C ALA A 364 -9.97 -25.78 -12.11
N ALA A 365 -9.12 -26.53 -12.81
CA ALA A 365 -9.17 -27.97 -12.88
C ALA A 365 -7.80 -28.61 -12.61
N ASN A 366 -7.84 -29.78 -11.96
CA ASN A 366 -6.72 -30.70 -11.87
C ASN A 366 -7.07 -31.94 -12.71
N GLY A 367 -6.50 -32.04 -13.91
CA GLY A 367 -6.92 -33.01 -14.90
C GLY A 367 -8.33 -32.72 -15.44
N LYS A 368 -9.23 -33.71 -15.43
CA LYS A 368 -10.59 -33.58 -15.96
C LYS A 368 -11.64 -33.08 -14.96
N LYS A 369 -11.28 -32.94 -13.68
CA LYS A 369 -12.23 -32.58 -12.61
C LYS A 369 -12.05 -31.11 -12.21
N ARG A 370 -13.15 -30.35 -12.15
CA ARG A 370 -13.17 -28.99 -11.62
C ARG A 370 -12.94 -29.02 -10.10
N ARG A 371 -12.18 -28.05 -9.58
CA ARG A 371 -11.87 -27.96 -8.15
C ARG A 371 -13.08 -27.53 -7.31
N PHE A 372 -13.88 -26.59 -7.82
CA PHE A 372 -14.96 -25.93 -7.09
C PHE A 372 -16.33 -26.24 -7.72
N GLU A 373 -16.58 -27.52 -8.00
CA GLU A 373 -17.83 -27.96 -8.63
C GLU A 373 -19.05 -27.58 -7.75
N GLY A 374 -20.07 -26.97 -8.37
CA GLY A 374 -21.28 -26.52 -7.68
C GLY A 374 -21.21 -25.11 -7.08
N ILE A 375 -20.09 -24.38 -7.22
CA ILE A 375 -19.98 -23.02 -6.69
C ILE A 375 -20.84 -22.00 -7.47
N GLN A 376 -21.01 -22.20 -8.78
CA GLN A 376 -21.75 -21.29 -9.64
C GLN A 376 -23.26 -21.36 -9.35
N GLY A 377 -23.85 -20.24 -8.97
CA GLY A 377 -25.28 -20.12 -8.66
C GLY A 377 -25.67 -20.59 -7.26
N GLU A 378 -24.72 -21.03 -6.42
CA GLU A 378 -24.98 -21.34 -5.02
C GLU A 378 -25.52 -20.10 -4.28
N LYS A 379 -26.50 -20.29 -3.41
CA LYS A 379 -27.21 -19.21 -2.71
C LYS A 379 -26.91 -19.17 -1.22
N ASP A 380 -26.39 -20.27 -0.67
CA ASP A 380 -25.90 -20.34 0.70
C ASP A 380 -24.40 -20.00 0.74
N TYR A 381 -24.05 -18.85 1.34
CA TYR A 381 -22.66 -18.41 1.44
C TYR A 381 -21.79 -19.40 2.24
N ARG A 382 -22.32 -20.07 3.27
CA ARG A 382 -21.56 -21.05 4.06
C ARG A 382 -21.24 -22.26 3.21
N LYS A 383 -22.21 -22.74 2.42
CA LYS A 383 -22.02 -23.85 1.49
C LYS A 383 -21.03 -23.49 0.38
N ALA A 384 -21.11 -22.29 -0.18
CA ALA A 384 -20.15 -21.80 -1.17
C ALA A 384 -18.71 -21.80 -0.61
N ILE A 385 -18.50 -21.30 0.61
CA ILE A 385 -17.17 -21.30 1.25
C ILE A 385 -16.69 -22.73 1.55
N GLN A 386 -17.59 -23.64 1.93
CA GLN A 386 -17.26 -25.06 2.09
C GLN A 386 -16.82 -25.70 0.77
N ILE A 387 -17.45 -25.37 -0.36
CA ILE A 387 -17.03 -25.82 -1.69
C ILE A 387 -15.62 -25.30 -2.01
N ILE A 388 -15.34 -24.02 -1.74
CA ILE A 388 -14.01 -23.41 -1.93
C ILE A 388 -12.95 -24.12 -1.08
N LYS A 389 -13.24 -24.36 0.20
CA LYS A 389 -12.34 -25.07 1.13
C LYS A 389 -12.11 -26.52 0.69
N ALA A 390 -13.16 -27.25 0.35
CA ALA A 390 -13.09 -28.64 -0.11
C ALA A 390 -12.34 -28.77 -1.44
N GLY A 391 -12.45 -27.76 -2.30
CA GLY A 391 -11.67 -27.64 -3.53
C GLY A 391 -10.17 -27.39 -3.29
N GLY A 392 -9.77 -27.10 -2.04
CA GLY A 392 -8.38 -26.93 -1.60
C GLY A 392 -7.83 -25.51 -1.77
N TYR A 393 -8.69 -24.49 -1.76
CA TYR A 393 -8.25 -23.09 -1.86
C TYR A 393 -7.34 -22.69 -0.69
N ALA A 394 -7.69 -23.12 0.53
CA ALA A 394 -6.94 -22.83 1.75
C ALA A 394 -6.66 -24.12 2.53
N THR A 395 -5.51 -24.19 3.19
CA THR A 395 -5.15 -25.27 4.12
C THR A 395 -5.58 -24.99 5.56
N ASP A 396 -5.76 -23.71 5.92
CA ASP A 396 -6.18 -23.26 7.25
C ASP A 396 -7.52 -23.88 7.70
N PRO A 397 -7.57 -24.62 8.82
CA PRO A 397 -8.81 -25.21 9.33
C PRO A 397 -9.89 -24.17 9.66
N GLU A 398 -9.51 -22.95 10.06
CA GLU A 398 -10.43 -21.88 10.44
C GLU A 398 -10.88 -21.02 9.25
N TYR A 399 -10.47 -21.36 8.03
CA TYR A 399 -10.76 -20.57 6.83
C TYR A 399 -12.27 -20.29 6.66
N VAL A 400 -13.12 -21.30 6.82
CA VAL A 400 -14.57 -21.15 6.66
C VAL A 400 -15.12 -20.14 7.67
N ASN A 401 -14.69 -20.26 8.94
CA ASN A 401 -15.11 -19.37 10.02
C ASN A 401 -14.62 -17.93 9.79
N LYS A 402 -13.37 -17.74 9.35
CA LYS A 402 -12.81 -16.42 9.04
C LYS A 402 -13.63 -15.70 7.97
N ILE A 403 -13.95 -16.36 6.87
CA ILE A 403 -14.75 -15.77 5.79
C ILE A 403 -16.18 -15.49 6.26
N CYS A 404 -16.83 -16.42 6.96
CA CYS A 404 -18.18 -16.19 7.51
C CYS A 404 -18.21 -14.99 8.47
N ASN A 405 -17.22 -14.87 9.34
CA ASN A 405 -17.12 -13.76 10.29
C ASN A 405 -16.98 -12.40 9.58
N ILE A 406 -16.26 -12.33 8.46
CA ILE A 406 -16.15 -11.11 7.66
C ILE A 406 -17.49 -10.77 7.00
N ILE A 407 -18.17 -11.77 6.43
CA ILE A 407 -19.51 -11.60 5.83
C ILE A 407 -20.51 -11.05 6.86
N GLU A 408 -20.51 -11.63 8.05
CA GLU A 408 -21.43 -11.27 9.13
C GLU A 408 -21.08 -9.91 9.75
N ARG A 409 -19.80 -9.65 10.04
CA ARG A 409 -19.32 -8.37 10.59
C ARG A 409 -19.75 -7.18 9.74
N TRP A 410 -19.68 -7.32 8.42
CA TRP A 410 -19.91 -6.21 7.49
C TRP A 410 -21.26 -6.29 6.75
N ASN A 411 -22.11 -7.25 7.13
CA ASN A 411 -23.38 -7.53 6.47
C ASN A 411 -23.23 -7.63 4.93
N LEU A 412 -22.23 -8.37 4.45
CA LEU A 412 -21.84 -8.37 3.03
C LEU A 412 -22.90 -9.00 2.12
N MET A 413 -23.85 -9.76 2.68
CA MET A 413 -24.98 -10.32 1.95
C MET A 413 -25.81 -9.25 1.22
N ARG A 414 -25.78 -7.99 1.70
CA ARG A 414 -26.47 -6.87 1.04
C ARG A 414 -25.94 -6.55 -0.35
N PHE A 415 -24.72 -6.99 -0.68
CA PHE A 415 -24.13 -6.87 -2.02
C PHE A 415 -24.49 -8.03 -2.95
N ASN A 416 -25.12 -9.10 -2.45
CA ASN A 416 -25.53 -10.19 -3.33
C ASN A 416 -26.64 -9.74 -4.29
N VAL A 417 -26.71 -10.39 -5.44
CA VAL A 417 -27.75 -10.10 -6.43
C VAL A 417 -29.10 -10.58 -5.89
N ARG A 418 -30.02 -9.64 -5.63
CA ARG A 418 -31.38 -9.95 -5.21
C ARG A 418 -32.17 -10.58 -6.37
N ASN A 419 -32.81 -11.73 -6.12
CA ASN A 419 -33.73 -12.36 -7.06
C ASN A 419 -35.12 -11.72 -6.90
N SER A 420 -35.64 -11.09 -7.96
CA SER A 420 -36.93 -10.39 -7.97
C SER A 420 -38.17 -11.26 -7.69
N GLU A 421 -38.03 -12.58 -7.50
CA GLU A 421 -39.13 -13.49 -7.18
C GLU A 421 -39.29 -13.79 -5.68
N LEU A 422 -38.28 -13.50 -4.84
CA LEU A 422 -38.35 -13.74 -3.38
C LEU A 422 -38.66 -12.48 -2.56
N ASP A 423 -38.51 -11.29 -3.15
CA ASP A 423 -38.68 -10.00 -2.45
C ASP A 423 -40.14 -9.52 -2.36
N GLN A 424 -41.11 -10.23 -2.94
CA GLN A 424 -42.55 -9.90 -2.78
C GLN A 424 -43.13 -10.27 -1.39
N LYS A 425 -42.33 -10.77 -0.44
CA LYS A 425 -42.76 -11.06 0.94
C LYS A 425 -42.13 -10.19 2.02
N LEU A 426 -41.35 -9.18 1.66
CA LEU A 426 -40.73 -8.23 2.61
C LEU A 426 -41.16 -6.78 2.36
N GLU A 427 -42.42 -6.56 1.98
CA GLU A 427 -43.07 -5.25 2.16
C GLU A 427 -43.67 -5.19 3.58
N ILE A 428 -43.08 -4.38 4.45
CA ILE A 428 -43.78 -3.89 5.65
C ILE A 428 -44.69 -2.75 5.21
N PRO A 429 -46.01 -2.79 5.46
CA PRO A 429 -46.93 -1.75 5.03
C PRO A 429 -46.72 -0.44 5.81
N GLU A 430 -46.90 0.70 5.15
CA GLU A 430 -47.04 2.01 5.80
C GLU A 430 -48.20 1.97 6.82
N GLN A 431 -47.91 2.22 8.10
CA GLN A 431 -48.93 2.60 9.09
C GLN A 431 -48.89 4.12 9.31
N LYS A 432 -49.99 4.78 8.93
CA LYS A 432 -50.40 6.09 9.43
C LYS A 432 -50.79 5.99 10.92
N PRO A 433 -50.68 7.09 11.69
CA PRO A 433 -50.92 7.07 13.13
C PRO A 433 -52.42 6.93 13.41
N ASP A 434 -52.81 6.45 14.59
CA ASP A 434 -53.72 7.21 15.46
C ASP A 434 -53.99 6.55 16.83
N THR A 435 -54.37 7.41 17.77
CA THR A 435 -54.58 7.18 19.22
C THR A 435 -55.94 6.49 19.53
N PRO A 436 -56.31 6.21 20.80
CA PRO A 436 -56.49 4.86 21.32
C PRO A 436 -57.97 4.39 21.46
N ASP A 437 -58.09 3.07 21.67
CA ASP A 437 -58.98 2.34 22.60
C ASP A 437 -60.00 1.31 22.04
N GLN A 438 -60.04 0.19 22.77
CA GLN A 438 -61.02 -0.91 22.85
C GLN A 438 -60.95 -2.15 21.91
N LYS A 439 -60.74 -3.29 22.60
CA LYS A 439 -60.82 -4.71 22.21
C LYS A 439 -62.25 -5.10 21.74
N PRO A 440 -62.40 -6.11 20.86
CA PRO A 440 -62.71 -7.44 21.40
C PRO A 440 -62.00 -8.62 20.72
N GLU A 441 -62.09 -9.74 21.42
CA GLU A 441 -61.52 -11.09 21.21
C GLU A 441 -61.99 -11.79 19.93
N THR A 442 -61.17 -12.67 19.35
CA THR A 442 -61.35 -14.15 19.35
C THR A 442 -60.14 -14.88 18.72
N SER A 443 -59.73 -15.96 19.41
CA SER A 443 -59.10 -17.25 19.01
C SER A 443 -58.85 -17.57 17.51
N ASP A 444 -57.86 -18.36 17.07
CA ASP A 444 -57.21 -19.50 17.73
C ASP A 444 -55.87 -19.86 17.03
N GLN A 445 -54.92 -20.35 17.85
CA GLN A 445 -53.83 -21.33 17.66
C GLN A 445 -53.01 -21.47 16.35
N GLY A 446 -51.67 -21.37 16.52
CA GLY A 446 -50.74 -22.41 16.00
C GLY A 446 -49.33 -21.95 15.60
N GLY A 447 -48.35 -22.13 16.49
CA GLY A 447 -46.90 -22.27 16.15
C GLY A 447 -45.98 -21.13 16.61
N GLN A 448 -45.39 -21.25 17.81
CA GLN A 448 -44.41 -20.31 18.36
C GLN A 448 -42.99 -20.55 17.79
N GLU A 449 -42.43 -19.57 17.11
CA GLU A 449 -40.98 -19.30 17.12
C GLU A 449 -40.75 -18.13 18.08
N GLU A 450 -40.02 -18.37 19.18
CA GLU A 450 -39.69 -17.34 20.16
C GLU A 450 -38.74 -16.30 19.56
N ASN A 451 -39.29 -15.15 19.17
CA ASN A 451 -38.49 -13.98 18.82
C ASN A 451 -37.94 -13.36 20.13
N ARG A 452 -36.71 -13.70 20.53
CA ARG A 452 -36.10 -13.18 21.77
C ARG A 452 -35.70 -11.71 21.59
N GLN A 453 -36.33 -10.82 22.36
CA GLN A 453 -36.04 -9.39 22.34
C GLN A 453 -34.70 -9.09 23.01
N VAL A 454 -33.81 -8.36 22.33
CA VAL A 454 -32.57 -7.84 22.90
C VAL A 454 -32.90 -6.79 23.97
N LEU A 455 -32.31 -6.93 25.16
CA LEU A 455 -32.54 -6.00 26.27
C LEU A 455 -31.66 -4.75 26.16
N TYR A 456 -30.35 -4.93 25.93
CA TYR A 456 -29.35 -3.88 25.79
C TYR A 456 -28.01 -4.47 25.30
N GLY A 457 -27.07 -3.62 24.92
CA GLY A 457 -25.71 -4.03 24.54
C GLY A 457 -24.68 -3.80 25.65
N ILE A 458 -23.54 -4.48 25.56
CA ILE A 458 -22.42 -4.39 26.49
C ILE A 458 -21.08 -4.30 25.76
N PHE A 459 -20.11 -3.64 26.39
CA PHE A 459 -18.68 -3.81 26.11
C PHE A 459 -18.02 -4.47 27.31
N THR A 460 -17.04 -5.34 27.08
CA THR A 460 -16.24 -5.89 28.20
C THR A 460 -15.32 -4.82 28.78
N ASP A 461 -15.13 -4.80 30.10
CA ASP A 461 -14.12 -3.96 30.76
C ASP A 461 -12.86 -4.75 31.19
N ALA A 462 -12.93 -6.08 31.11
CA ALA A 462 -11.84 -7.00 31.40
C ALA A 462 -11.13 -7.46 30.12
N ASP A 463 -9.85 -7.80 30.22
CA ASP A 463 -9.10 -8.39 29.10
C ASP A 463 -9.49 -9.83 28.81
N ILE A 464 -9.98 -10.52 29.85
CA ILE A 464 -10.53 -11.86 29.74
C ILE A 464 -11.80 -11.90 30.60
N LEU A 465 -12.94 -12.15 29.95
CA LEU A 465 -14.22 -12.36 30.62
C LEU A 465 -14.69 -13.79 30.38
N SER A 466 -14.89 -14.56 31.44
CA SER A 466 -15.37 -15.94 31.35
C SER A 466 -16.84 -15.99 30.91
N ILE A 467 -17.15 -16.94 30.03
CA ILE A 467 -18.51 -17.32 29.65
C ILE A 467 -18.86 -18.58 30.43
N LEU A 468 -19.96 -18.55 31.16
CA LEU A 468 -20.42 -19.60 32.07
C LEU A 468 -21.63 -20.33 31.49
N SER A 469 -21.75 -21.63 31.75
CA SER A 469 -22.93 -22.41 31.34
C SER A 469 -24.21 -21.98 32.07
N GLU A 470 -24.07 -21.39 33.26
CA GLU A 470 -25.16 -21.02 34.16
C GLU A 470 -24.87 -19.66 34.82
N PRO A 471 -25.90 -18.88 35.21
CA PRO A 471 -25.76 -17.54 35.78
C PRO A 471 -25.39 -17.56 37.27
N GLN A 472 -24.23 -18.15 37.58
CA GLN A 472 -23.72 -18.23 38.95
C GLN A 472 -22.20 -18.37 38.97
N LYS A 473 -21.56 -17.86 40.01
CA LYS A 473 -20.09 -17.82 40.15
C LYS A 473 -19.41 -19.19 40.10
N SER A 474 -20.08 -20.25 40.55
CA SER A 474 -19.60 -21.64 40.47
C SER A 474 -19.96 -22.36 39.15
N GLY A 475 -20.59 -21.64 38.21
CA GLY A 475 -20.96 -22.17 36.91
C GLY A 475 -19.73 -22.65 36.15
N LYS A 476 -19.90 -23.73 35.36
CA LYS A 476 -18.81 -24.25 34.55
C LYS A 476 -18.43 -23.21 33.49
N VAL A 477 -17.13 -22.88 33.41
CA VAL A 477 -16.62 -22.04 32.32
C VAL A 477 -16.70 -22.82 31.02
N VAL A 478 -17.46 -22.29 30.05
CA VAL A 478 -17.68 -22.88 28.73
C VAL A 478 -16.98 -22.09 27.62
N GLY A 479 -16.48 -20.90 27.92
CA GLY A 479 -15.72 -20.09 26.99
C GLY A 479 -15.11 -18.86 27.65
N TYR A 480 -14.43 -18.06 26.85
CA TYR A 480 -13.87 -16.78 27.27
C TYR A 480 -14.05 -15.76 26.15
N ILE A 481 -14.38 -14.53 26.52
CA ILE A 481 -14.16 -13.36 25.68
C ILE A 481 -12.75 -12.86 26.02
N GLN A 482 -11.82 -12.92 25.06
CA GLN A 482 -10.42 -12.49 25.24
C GLN A 482 -10.13 -11.32 24.31
N GLU A 483 -9.95 -10.13 24.89
CA GLU A 483 -9.86 -8.88 24.15
C GLU A 483 -8.77 -7.98 24.76
N PRO A 484 -7.70 -7.63 24.02
CA PRO A 484 -6.65 -6.78 24.55
C PRO A 484 -7.17 -5.40 24.95
N GLU A 485 -6.52 -4.80 25.95
CA GLU A 485 -6.84 -3.47 26.47
C GLU A 485 -6.97 -2.44 25.32
N GLY A 486 -8.08 -1.70 25.28
CA GLY A 486 -8.36 -0.71 24.24
C GLY A 486 -9.01 -1.21 22.95
N LYS A 487 -9.29 -2.51 22.80
CA LYS A 487 -10.01 -3.09 21.63
C LYS A 487 -11.19 -3.97 22.07
N LYS A 488 -12.18 -3.38 22.75
CA LYS A 488 -13.35 -4.08 23.29
C LYS A 488 -14.47 -4.14 22.25
N LYS A 489 -15.05 -5.32 22.00
CA LYS A 489 -16.16 -5.50 21.05
C LYS A 489 -17.51 -5.38 21.75
N GLU A 490 -18.55 -5.26 20.92
CA GLU A 490 -19.94 -5.19 21.35
C GLU A 490 -20.56 -6.58 21.48
N TYR A 491 -21.34 -6.77 22.54
CA TYR A 491 -22.16 -7.96 22.76
C TYR A 491 -23.57 -7.55 23.16
N HIS A 492 -24.55 -8.41 22.91
CA HIS A 492 -25.94 -8.13 23.24
C HIS A 492 -26.45 -9.10 24.31
N ILE A 493 -27.21 -8.58 25.26
CA ILE A 493 -27.83 -9.37 26.33
C ILE A 493 -29.32 -9.53 26.05
N VAL A 494 -29.79 -10.77 26.10
CA VAL A 494 -31.21 -11.13 25.90
C VAL A 494 -31.91 -11.51 27.19
N GLU A 495 -31.15 -11.81 28.25
CA GLU A 495 -31.67 -12.27 29.53
C GLU A 495 -30.70 -11.88 30.65
N GLU A 496 -31.20 -11.36 31.77
CA GLU A 496 -30.40 -11.11 32.98
C GLU A 496 -30.88 -12.01 34.12
N GLN A 497 -29.95 -12.68 34.81
CA GLN A 497 -30.26 -13.48 35.98
C GLN A 497 -29.09 -13.46 36.97
N ASN A 498 -29.37 -13.19 38.26
CA ASN A 498 -28.38 -13.23 39.35
C ASN A 498 -27.09 -12.40 39.13
N GLY A 499 -27.15 -11.29 38.40
CA GLY A 499 -25.98 -10.46 38.09
C GLY A 499 -25.17 -10.92 36.86
N TYR A 500 -25.66 -11.93 36.14
CA TYR A 500 -25.09 -12.41 34.89
C TYR A 500 -26.03 -12.10 33.73
N GLY A 501 -25.45 -11.84 32.55
CA GLY A 501 -26.20 -11.60 31.32
C GLY A 501 -25.99 -12.74 30.34
N LYS A 502 -27.08 -13.26 29.76
CA LYS A 502 -27.03 -14.26 28.70
C LYS A 502 -26.78 -13.57 27.37
N LEU A 503 -25.72 -13.99 26.70
CA LEU A 503 -25.36 -13.48 25.38
C LEU A 503 -26.42 -13.87 24.35
N LEU A 504 -26.76 -12.95 23.45
CA LEU A 504 -27.63 -13.20 22.29
C LEU A 504 -27.11 -14.36 21.42
N SER A 505 -25.78 -14.56 21.39
CA SER A 505 -25.14 -15.66 20.67
C SER A 505 -25.39 -17.04 21.26
N GLU A 506 -26.07 -17.12 22.41
CA GLU A 506 -26.28 -18.35 23.20
C GLU A 506 -25.00 -19.02 23.71
N ALA A 507 -23.83 -18.38 23.56
CA ALA A 507 -22.55 -18.92 24.01
C ALA A 507 -22.51 -19.16 25.54
N GLY A 508 -23.35 -18.45 26.29
CA GLY A 508 -23.56 -18.64 27.72
C GLY A 508 -23.75 -17.31 28.46
N TRP A 509 -23.45 -17.32 29.75
CA TRP A 509 -23.66 -16.22 30.67
C TRP A 509 -22.35 -15.51 30.98
N VAL A 510 -22.35 -14.17 30.99
CA VAL A 510 -21.18 -13.36 31.35
C VAL A 510 -21.46 -12.55 32.62
N ASP A 511 -20.43 -12.35 33.44
CA ASP A 511 -20.54 -11.56 34.66
C ASP A 511 -20.69 -10.07 34.32
N LEU A 512 -21.81 -9.48 34.70
CA LEU A 512 -22.11 -8.08 34.37
C LEU A 512 -21.38 -7.09 35.29
N ALA A 513 -20.63 -7.54 36.29
CA ALA A 513 -19.76 -6.69 37.09
C ALA A 513 -18.55 -6.15 36.28
N HIS A 514 -18.26 -6.76 35.13
CA HIS A 514 -17.09 -6.49 34.29
C HIS A 514 -17.45 -6.01 32.88
N VAL A 515 -18.54 -5.23 32.77
CA VAL A 515 -19.05 -4.74 31.49
C VAL A 515 -19.58 -3.32 31.59
N LYS A 516 -19.53 -2.59 30.48
CA LYS A 516 -20.21 -1.31 30.29
C LYS A 516 -21.49 -1.52 29.47
N LYS A 517 -22.65 -1.25 30.07
CA LYS A 517 -23.97 -1.40 29.43
C LYS A 517 -24.34 -0.16 28.60
N TRP A 518 -24.97 -0.35 27.44
CA TRP A 518 -25.56 0.69 26.61
C TRP A 518 -26.95 0.29 26.11
N MET A 519 -27.88 1.23 26.04
CA MET A 519 -29.29 0.98 25.71
C MET A 519 -29.52 0.78 24.22
N TYR A 520 -28.98 1.68 23.39
CA TYR A 520 -29.07 1.61 21.94
C TYR A 520 -27.93 2.43 21.29
N ALA A 521 -27.64 2.14 20.02
CA ALA A 521 -26.74 2.95 19.20
C ALA A 521 -27.51 4.09 18.53
N VAL A 522 -26.82 5.18 18.22
CA VAL A 522 -27.37 6.37 17.55
C VAL A 522 -26.40 6.97 16.54
N GLN A 523 -26.91 7.61 15.50
CA GLN A 523 -26.13 8.45 14.58
C GLN A 523 -26.60 9.90 14.65
N THR A 524 -25.70 10.85 14.35
CA THR A 524 -26.09 12.27 14.32
C THR A 524 -26.86 12.60 13.04
N THR A 525 -27.95 13.36 13.16
CA THR A 525 -28.72 13.85 11.99
C THR A 525 -28.26 15.24 11.54
N CYS A 526 -27.37 15.89 12.32
CA CYS A 526 -26.83 17.21 12.04
C CYS A 526 -25.32 17.17 11.85
N ASN A 527 -24.76 18.18 11.17
CA ASN A 527 -23.32 18.20 10.90
C ASN A 527 -22.45 18.58 12.10
N MET A 528 -23.06 19.19 13.11
CA MET A 528 -22.37 19.60 14.32
C MET A 528 -23.29 19.50 15.53
N LEU A 529 -23.01 18.58 16.44
CA LEU A 529 -23.80 18.32 17.63
C LEU A 529 -23.03 18.64 18.91
N ASN A 530 -23.56 19.54 19.73
CA ASN A 530 -22.93 19.91 21.00
C ASN A 530 -23.10 18.82 22.07
N ILE A 531 -22.02 18.54 22.78
CA ILE A 531 -21.98 17.68 23.97
C ILE A 531 -21.98 18.59 25.21
N ARG A 532 -22.90 18.35 26.14
CA ARG A 532 -23.13 19.18 27.32
C ARG A 532 -22.80 18.47 28.62
N LYS A 533 -22.36 19.23 29.62
CA LYS A 533 -22.01 18.69 30.94
C LYS A 533 -23.18 18.05 31.69
N LYS A 534 -24.41 18.55 31.50
CA LYS A 534 -25.66 18.07 32.09
C LYS A 534 -26.73 18.00 31.00
N ALA A 535 -27.76 17.18 31.23
CA ALA A 535 -28.97 17.05 30.41
C ALA A 535 -29.86 18.31 30.44
N SER A 536 -29.37 19.41 29.86
CA SER A 536 -30.08 20.69 29.74
C SER A 536 -29.40 21.57 28.68
N LEU A 537 -30.19 22.33 27.92
CA LEU A 537 -29.70 23.33 26.96
C LEU A 537 -28.93 24.50 27.63
N ASP A 538 -29.18 24.76 28.91
CA ASP A 538 -28.49 25.80 29.68
C ASP A 538 -27.15 25.31 30.28
N SER A 539 -26.86 24.00 30.15
CA SER A 539 -25.59 23.44 30.60
C SER A 539 -24.45 23.87 29.67
N PRO A 540 -23.26 24.19 30.21
CA PRO A 540 -22.07 24.44 29.40
C PRO A 540 -21.80 23.31 28.40
N VAL A 541 -21.41 23.70 27.19
CA VAL A 541 -20.88 22.80 26.15
C VAL A 541 -19.46 22.39 26.57
N VAL A 542 -19.21 21.08 26.59
CA VAL A 542 -17.93 20.47 26.99
C VAL A 542 -17.22 19.79 25.84
N GLY A 543 -17.89 19.66 24.69
CA GLY A 543 -17.34 19.11 23.47
C GLY A 543 -18.36 19.20 22.34
N THR A 544 -17.96 18.77 21.15
CA THR A 544 -18.81 18.81 19.95
C THR A 544 -18.47 17.61 19.07
N ILE A 545 -19.50 16.98 18.52
CA ILE A 545 -19.39 15.99 17.44
C ILE A 545 -19.50 16.76 16.12
N SER A 546 -18.55 16.62 15.20
CA SER A 546 -18.51 17.35 13.93
C SER A 546 -18.32 16.40 12.76
N GLU A 547 -19.39 16.18 11.99
CA GLU A 547 -19.50 15.10 10.99
C GLU A 547 -20.26 15.61 9.75
N PRO A 548 -19.63 15.75 8.57
CA PRO A 548 -20.33 16.26 7.39
C PRO A 548 -21.47 15.34 6.94
N GLU A 549 -22.40 15.89 6.16
CA GLU A 549 -23.56 15.18 5.63
C GLU A 549 -23.10 14.01 4.75
N GLY A 550 -23.58 12.79 5.04
CA GLY A 550 -23.15 11.56 4.38
C GLY A 550 -21.99 10.79 5.05
N ARG A 551 -21.45 11.27 6.19
CA ARG A 551 -20.42 10.57 6.98
C ARG A 551 -20.78 10.52 8.47
N LYS A 552 -21.89 9.86 8.82
CA LYS A 552 -22.36 9.76 10.21
C LYS A 552 -21.75 8.53 10.88
N VAL A 553 -21.17 8.71 12.07
CA VAL A 553 -20.59 7.63 12.87
C VAL A 553 -21.60 7.25 13.96
N SER A 554 -21.63 5.97 14.34
CA SER A 554 -22.50 5.48 15.41
C SER A 554 -21.89 5.73 16.80
N TYR A 555 -22.72 6.20 17.72
CA TYR A 555 -22.44 6.44 19.13
C TYR A 555 -23.36 5.57 19.99
N HIS A 556 -22.99 5.27 21.23
CA HIS A 556 -23.85 4.50 22.14
C HIS A 556 -24.41 5.36 23.26
N ILE A 557 -25.71 5.24 23.52
CA ILE A 557 -26.40 5.92 24.62
C ILE A 557 -26.56 4.96 25.80
N ASP A 558 -26.07 5.33 26.97
CA ASP A 558 -26.17 4.51 28.20
C ASP A 558 -27.36 4.87 29.08
N LYS A 559 -27.87 6.11 28.98
CA LYS A 559 -29.07 6.60 29.68
C LYS A 559 -29.63 7.85 29.02
N GLU A 560 -30.93 8.08 29.22
CA GLU A 560 -31.63 9.28 28.79
C GLU A 560 -32.10 10.12 29.99
N LYS A 561 -32.16 11.45 29.81
CA LYS A 561 -32.76 12.37 30.77
C LYS A 561 -33.16 13.68 30.09
N ASN A 562 -34.37 14.18 30.36
CA ASN A 562 -34.84 15.50 29.92
C ASN A 562 -34.64 15.79 28.40
N GLY A 563 -34.81 14.79 27.53
CA GLY A 563 -34.60 14.93 26.08
C GLY A 563 -33.13 14.87 25.63
N PHE A 564 -32.20 14.44 26.50
CA PHE A 564 -30.80 14.21 26.18
C PHE A 564 -30.41 12.75 26.41
N GLY A 565 -29.55 12.24 25.53
CA GLY A 565 -28.85 10.95 25.70
C GLY A 565 -27.45 11.20 26.25
N HIS A 566 -27.02 10.39 27.22
CA HIS A 566 -25.64 10.41 27.70
C HIS A 566 -24.80 9.44 26.88
N LEU A 567 -23.66 9.90 26.38
CA LEU A 567 -22.74 9.10 25.60
C LEU A 567 -22.03 8.09 26.52
N LEU A 568 -22.01 6.82 26.13
CA LEU A 568 -21.33 5.75 26.87
C LEU A 568 -19.83 6.04 27.09
N SER A 569 -19.21 6.82 26.19
CA SER A 569 -17.83 7.29 26.32
C SER A 569 -17.57 8.13 27.57
N GLY A 570 -18.62 8.66 28.20
CA GLY A 570 -18.53 9.59 29.32
C GLY A 570 -18.28 11.04 28.90
N ALA A 571 -18.25 11.34 27.59
CA ALA A 571 -17.99 12.68 27.08
C ALA A 571 -19.06 13.71 27.48
N GLY A 572 -20.30 13.27 27.72
CA GLY A 572 -21.39 14.10 28.22
C GLY A 572 -22.73 13.80 27.55
N TRP A 573 -23.61 14.79 27.54
CA TRP A 573 -25.00 14.68 27.09
C TRP A 573 -25.20 15.32 25.72
N VAL A 574 -25.84 14.59 24.81
CA VAL A 574 -26.22 15.06 23.46
C VAL A 574 -27.75 15.13 23.34
N SER A 575 -28.27 16.07 22.56
CA SER A 575 -29.72 16.22 22.39
C SER A 575 -30.26 15.06 21.55
N LEU A 576 -31.33 14.42 22.04
CA LEU A 576 -31.99 13.33 21.31
C LEU A 576 -32.68 13.79 20.02
N GLU A 577 -32.95 15.09 19.88
CA GLU A 577 -33.58 15.67 18.69
C GLU A 577 -32.67 15.58 17.44
N TYR A 578 -31.35 15.54 17.64
CA TYR A 578 -30.36 15.56 16.55
C TYR A 578 -29.63 14.23 16.39
N ILE A 579 -30.22 13.15 16.91
CA ILE A 579 -29.69 11.80 16.74
C ILE A 579 -30.83 10.83 16.41
N GLU A 580 -30.53 9.82 15.61
CA GLU A 580 -31.45 8.74 15.26
C GLU A 580 -30.93 7.39 15.75
N LYS A 581 -31.82 6.49 16.16
CA LYS A 581 -31.43 5.15 16.59
C LYS A 581 -31.05 4.30 15.37
N VAL A 582 -29.93 3.58 15.48
CA VAL A 582 -29.42 2.66 14.45
C VAL A 582 -29.63 1.21 14.83
#